data_AF-W7YAG8-F1
#
_entry.id   AF-W7YAG8-F1
#
_cell.length_a   1.000
_cell.length_b   1.000
_cell.length_c   1.000
_cell.angle_alpha   90.00
_cell.angle_beta   90.00
_cell.angle_gamma   90.00
#
_symmetry.space_group_name_H-M   'P 1'
#
loop_
_entity.id
_entity.type
_entity.pdbx_description
1 polymer ?
#
loop_
_entity_poly.entity_id
_entity_poly.type
_entity_poly.pdbx_seq_one_letter_code
_entity_poly.pdbx_strand_id
1 'polypeptide(L)'
;MELDKASKSALIGTGIRVGIPFVALSIGGFLIYRAIKKRRNPDGTSASAAPSIKKMEIKQQNLTISPSDAALFANTLYGAMLDFGTDEETIYSTIDKVKTKDDMLLVIKAFGLKMYLIGGRAALLGQNHNLIGWLRFELGDKEIAKIKPKFDSWGIPL
;
A
#
# COMPACT_ATOMS: atom_id res chain seq x y z
N MET A 1 -10.72 -66.58 37.10
CA MET A 1 -10.65 -66.77 35.64
C MET A 1 -10.53 -65.40 35.03
N GLU A 2 -9.35 -65.07 34.50
CA GLU A 2 -9.13 -63.84 33.72
C GLU A 2 -10.07 -63.79 32.51
N LEU A 3 -10.54 -62.59 32.17
CA LEU A 3 -10.39 -62.06 30.82
C LEU A 3 -10.67 -60.55 30.83
N ASP A 4 -9.56 -59.83 30.77
CA ASP A 4 -9.40 -58.51 30.19
C ASP A 4 -10.06 -58.42 28.80
N LYS A 5 -10.74 -57.28 28.52
CA LYS A 5 -10.55 -56.45 27.32
C LYS A 5 -11.69 -55.44 27.12
N ALA A 6 -11.33 -54.19 27.38
CA ALA A 6 -11.43 -53.09 26.42
C ALA A 6 -12.78 -52.78 25.73
N SER A 7 -13.26 -51.59 26.10
CA SER A 7 -13.61 -50.51 25.15
C SER A 7 -14.94 -50.60 24.41
N LYS A 8 -15.84 -49.69 24.80
CA LYS A 8 -16.93 -49.00 24.08
C LYS A 8 -18.04 -48.82 25.12
N SER A 9 -18.21 -47.68 25.78
CA SER A 9 -18.63 -46.44 25.16
C SER A 9 -18.58 -45.35 26.23
N ALA A 10 -17.64 -44.41 26.11
CA ALA A 10 -17.74 -43.14 26.79
C ALA A 10 -18.68 -42.27 25.96
N LEU A 11 -19.94 -42.18 26.38
CA LEU A 11 -20.84 -41.17 25.86
C LEU A 11 -21.86 -40.81 26.94
N ILE A 12 -21.93 -39.50 27.18
CA ILE A 12 -23.03 -38.72 27.76
C ILE A 12 -22.87 -38.34 29.24
N GLY A 13 -22.72 -37.02 29.42
CA GLY A 13 -22.73 -36.28 30.69
C GLY A 13 -21.43 -35.46 30.79
N THR A 14 -21.37 -34.15 30.64
CA THR A 14 -22.33 -33.10 31.01
C THR A 14 -21.92 -31.76 30.36
N GLY A 15 -22.92 -31.03 29.85
CA GLY A 15 -23.01 -29.56 29.71
C GLY A 15 -21.81 -28.70 29.31
N ILE A 16 -21.78 -28.26 28.03
CA ILE A 16 -21.47 -26.87 27.66
C ILE A 16 -22.40 -26.45 26.52
N ARG A 17 -23.33 -25.53 26.79
CA ARG A 17 -24.09 -24.79 25.77
C ARG A 17 -23.14 -23.82 25.06
N VAL A 18 -22.53 -24.25 23.95
CA VAL A 18 -21.73 -23.37 23.08
C VAL A 18 -22.68 -22.60 22.17
N GLY A 19 -23.29 -21.56 22.72
CA GLY A 19 -24.03 -20.56 21.96
C GLY A 19 -23.07 -19.45 21.50
N ILE A 20 -22.55 -19.62 20.28
CA ILE A 20 -22.13 -18.56 19.32
C ILE A 20 -20.76 -17.87 19.61
N PRO A 21 -19.93 -17.50 18.58
CA PRO A 21 -20.36 -17.24 17.20
C PRO A 21 -19.47 -17.81 16.08
N PHE A 22 -20.12 -18.49 15.12
CA PHE A 22 -19.68 -18.43 13.72
C PHE A 22 -19.69 -16.98 13.16
N VAL A 23 -20.38 -16.03 13.82
CA VAL A 23 -20.38 -14.59 13.47
C VAL A 23 -19.00 -13.94 13.63
N ALA A 24 -18.16 -14.35 14.59
CA ALA A 24 -16.80 -13.81 14.75
C ALA A 24 -15.87 -14.27 13.61
N LEU A 25 -16.04 -15.51 13.13
CA LEU A 25 -15.39 -15.99 11.91
C LEU A 25 -15.95 -15.35 10.65
N SER A 26 -17.22 -14.95 10.65
CA SER A 26 -17.86 -14.26 9.52
C SER A 26 -17.42 -12.81 9.41
N ILE A 27 -17.36 -12.07 10.52
CA ILE A 27 -16.85 -10.69 10.55
C ILE A 27 -15.35 -10.69 10.32
N GLY A 28 -14.60 -11.58 10.99
CA GLY A 28 -13.16 -11.75 10.76
C GLY A 28 -12.87 -12.13 9.31
N GLY A 29 -13.59 -13.10 8.76
CA GLY A 29 -13.52 -13.51 7.36
C GLY A 29 -13.93 -12.41 6.39
N PHE A 30 -14.97 -11.62 6.69
CA PHE A 30 -15.40 -10.48 5.87
C PHE A 30 -14.40 -9.33 5.91
N LEU A 31 -13.79 -9.02 7.05
CA LEU A 31 -12.76 -8.00 7.18
C LEU A 31 -11.45 -8.43 6.52
N ILE A 32 -11.06 -9.71 6.64
CA ILE A 32 -9.93 -10.31 5.93
C ILE A 32 -10.21 -10.34 4.42
N TYR A 33 -11.40 -10.78 4.00
CA TYR A 33 -11.83 -10.76 2.60
C TYR A 33 -11.86 -9.34 2.03
N ARG A 34 -12.37 -8.35 2.77
CA ARG A 34 -12.37 -6.94 2.39
C ARG A 34 -10.95 -6.38 2.32
N ALA A 35 -10.07 -6.74 3.25
CA ALA A 35 -8.67 -6.32 3.24
C ALA A 35 -7.90 -6.95 2.06
N ILE A 36 -8.17 -8.21 1.72
CA ILE A 36 -7.56 -8.90 0.57
C ILE A 36 -8.14 -8.39 -0.76
N LYS A 37 -9.46 -8.14 -0.83
CA LYS A 37 -10.13 -7.62 -2.03
C LYS A 37 -9.77 -6.16 -2.31
N LYS A 38 -9.57 -5.32 -1.28
CA LYS A 38 -9.08 -3.93 -1.42
C LYS A 38 -7.58 -3.87 -1.78
N ARG A 39 -6.83 -4.97 -1.61
CA ARG A 39 -5.43 -5.12 -2.07
C ARG A 39 -5.30 -5.65 -3.49
N ARG A 40 -6.38 -6.16 -4.09
CA ARG A 40 -6.42 -6.43 -5.53
C ARG A 40 -6.66 -5.10 -6.24
N ASN A 41 -5.57 -4.38 -6.47
CA ASN A 41 -5.59 -3.29 -7.42
C ASN A 41 -6.03 -3.87 -8.79
N PRO A 42 -6.98 -3.23 -9.49
CA PRO A 42 -7.49 -3.72 -10.77
C PRO A 42 -6.39 -3.81 -11.86
N ASP A 43 -5.24 -3.18 -11.65
CA ASP A 43 -4.06 -3.18 -12.51
C ASP A 43 -2.97 -4.22 -12.13
N GLY A 44 -3.15 -4.96 -11.03
CA GLY A 44 -2.21 -5.99 -10.56
C GLY A 44 -0.91 -5.47 -9.91
N THR A 45 -0.74 -4.16 -9.67
CA THR A 45 0.48 -3.62 -9.06
C THR A 45 0.33 -3.49 -7.55
N SER A 46 1.22 -4.07 -6.74
CA SER A 46 1.12 -3.96 -5.27
C SER A 46 1.67 -2.61 -4.79
N ALA A 47 0.98 -1.93 -3.89
CA ALA A 47 1.45 -0.66 -3.28
C ALA A 47 2.80 -0.79 -2.53
N SER A 48 3.20 -1.99 -2.12
CA SER A 48 4.55 -2.29 -1.58
C SER A 48 5.55 -2.77 -2.63
N ALA A 49 5.08 -3.26 -3.78
CA ALA A 49 5.94 -3.64 -4.88
C ALA A 49 6.09 -2.43 -5.78
N ALA A 50 6.98 -1.51 -5.39
CA ALA A 50 7.60 -0.63 -6.35
C ALA A 50 7.92 -1.45 -7.61
N PRO A 51 7.62 -1.01 -8.85
CA PRO A 51 8.28 -1.57 -10.01
C PRO A 51 9.76 -1.62 -9.65
N SER A 52 10.35 -2.80 -9.70
CA SER A 52 11.65 -3.05 -9.07
C SER A 52 12.61 -1.97 -9.54
N ILE A 53 12.93 -1.00 -8.68
CA ILE A 53 13.68 0.21 -9.10
C ILE A 53 15.04 -0.20 -9.66
N LYS A 54 15.56 -1.37 -9.25
CA LYS A 54 16.73 -2.02 -9.82
C LYS A 54 16.63 -2.37 -11.32
N LYS A 55 15.43 -2.44 -11.90
CA LYS A 55 15.18 -2.76 -13.32
C LYS A 55 14.81 -1.52 -14.15
N MET A 56 14.61 -0.36 -13.54
CA MET A 56 14.29 0.87 -14.27
C MET A 56 15.59 1.66 -14.49
N GLU A 57 16.13 1.54 -15.70
CA GLU A 57 17.29 2.31 -16.12
C GLU A 57 16.91 3.78 -16.31
N ILE A 58 17.48 4.65 -15.48
CA ILE A 58 17.37 6.11 -15.65
C ILE A 58 18.39 6.53 -16.70
N LYS A 59 17.91 7.02 -17.85
CA LYS A 59 18.78 7.52 -18.91
C LYS A 59 19.18 8.96 -18.61
N GLN A 60 20.43 9.18 -18.22
CA GLN A 60 20.89 10.51 -17.80
C GLN A 60 20.69 11.60 -18.87
N GLN A 61 20.80 11.24 -20.15
CA GLN A 61 20.59 12.15 -21.28
C GLN A 61 19.15 12.69 -21.42
N ASN A 62 18.17 12.07 -20.75
CA ASN A 62 16.77 12.48 -20.76
C ASN A 62 16.38 13.24 -19.49
N LEU A 63 17.31 13.41 -18.55
CA LEU A 63 17.06 14.17 -17.32
C LEU A 63 17.01 15.66 -17.64
N THR A 64 15.95 16.30 -17.17
CA THR A 64 15.80 17.76 -17.19
C THR A 64 15.96 18.38 -15.82
N ILE A 65 16.07 17.54 -14.78
CA ILE A 65 16.26 17.94 -13.39
C ILE A 65 17.54 17.33 -12.81
N SER A 66 18.15 18.03 -11.87
CA SER A 66 19.32 17.51 -11.13
C SER A 66 18.90 16.51 -10.04
N PRO A 67 19.84 15.70 -9.51
CA PRO A 67 19.57 14.89 -8.32
C PRO A 67 19.08 15.70 -7.11
N SER A 68 19.55 16.95 -6.96
CA SER A 68 19.12 17.86 -5.89
C SER A 68 17.67 18.31 -6.07
N ASP A 69 17.26 18.62 -7.30
CA ASP A 69 15.87 18.96 -7.62
C ASP A 69 14.96 17.76 -7.37
N ALA A 70 15.40 16.56 -7.73
CA ALA A 70 14.63 15.34 -7.50
C ALA A 70 14.44 15.07 -6.00
N ALA A 71 15.47 15.30 -5.18
CA ALA A 71 15.37 15.20 -3.72
C ALA A 71 14.44 16.27 -3.13
N LEU A 72 14.49 17.50 -3.65
CA LEU A 72 13.58 18.57 -3.25
C LEU A 72 12.12 18.20 -3.57
N PHE A 73 11.84 17.71 -4.78
CA PHE A 73 10.50 17.26 -5.17
C PHE A 73 10.02 16.09 -4.32
N ALA A 74 10.89 15.11 -4.06
CA ALA A 74 10.56 13.97 -3.22
C ALA A 74 10.20 14.38 -1.78
N ASN A 75 10.94 15.33 -1.19
CA ASN A 75 10.65 15.84 0.15
C ASN A 75 9.40 16.71 0.18
N THR A 76 9.15 17.50 -0.87
CA THR A 76 7.94 18.32 -1.03
C THR A 76 6.71 17.41 -1.10
N LEU A 77 6.75 16.37 -1.92
CA LEU A 77 5.69 15.37 -2.03
C LEU A 77 5.47 14.63 -0.71
N TYR A 78 6.55 14.25 -0.02
CA TYR A 78 6.43 13.60 1.28
C TYR A 78 5.77 14.52 2.32
N GLY A 79 6.20 15.79 2.41
CA GLY A 79 5.61 16.76 3.33
C GLY A 79 4.12 16.98 3.08
N ALA A 80 3.73 17.10 1.81
CA ALA A 80 2.32 17.24 1.40
C ALA A 80 1.43 16.04 1.75
N MET A 81 2.04 14.90 2.12
CA MET A 81 1.39 13.63 2.40
C MET A 81 1.55 13.14 3.85
N LEU A 82 2.41 13.77 4.66
CA LEU A 82 2.82 13.23 5.96
C LEU A 82 1.85 13.58 7.09
N ASP A 83 1.19 14.73 7.00
CA ASP A 83 0.40 15.31 8.09
C ASP A 83 -1.07 14.85 8.08
N PHE A 84 -1.89 15.40 8.99
CA PHE A 84 -3.33 15.12 9.03
C PHE A 84 -4.03 15.77 7.83
N GLY A 85 -4.15 15.01 6.75
CA GLY A 85 -4.72 15.44 5.49
C GLY A 85 -3.66 15.51 4.39
N THR A 86 -4.13 15.69 3.17
CA THR A 86 -3.29 15.71 1.97
C THR A 86 -3.32 17.12 1.38
N ASP A 87 -2.16 17.69 1.07
CA ASP A 87 -2.07 18.92 0.29
C ASP A 87 -2.00 18.57 -1.20
N GLU A 88 -3.17 18.42 -1.82
CA GLU A 88 -3.25 17.99 -3.21
C GLU A 88 -2.71 19.05 -4.18
N GLU A 89 -2.81 20.33 -3.86
CA GLU A 89 -2.29 21.43 -4.70
C GLU A 89 -0.77 21.36 -4.80
N THR A 90 -0.09 21.15 -3.68
CA THR A 90 1.37 20.95 -3.66
C THR A 90 1.76 19.69 -4.42
N ILE A 91 0.99 18.60 -4.30
CA ILE A 91 1.25 17.36 -5.05
C ILE A 91 1.14 17.59 -6.56
N TYR A 92 0.04 18.21 -7.03
CA TYR A 92 -0.17 18.44 -8.45
C TYR A 92 0.88 19.38 -9.03
N SER A 93 1.12 20.52 -8.38
CA SER A 93 2.10 21.50 -8.84
C SER A 93 3.53 20.96 -8.84
N THR A 94 3.86 20.02 -7.93
CA THR A 94 5.16 19.35 -7.91
C THR A 94 5.28 18.31 -9.02
N ILE A 95 4.25 17.47 -9.22
CA ILE A 95 4.21 16.51 -10.34
C ILE A 95 4.26 17.25 -11.69
N ASP A 96 3.65 18.44 -11.78
CA ASP A 96 3.63 19.24 -13.01
C ASP A 96 5.00 19.75 -13.44
N LYS A 97 5.90 20.02 -12.49
CA LYS A 97 7.29 20.42 -12.76
C LYS A 97 8.13 19.28 -13.36
N VAL A 98 7.73 18.03 -13.18
CA VAL A 98 8.42 16.87 -13.74
C VAL A 98 8.04 16.71 -15.20
N LYS A 99 9.04 16.70 -16.10
CA LYS A 99 8.82 16.75 -17.54
C LYS A 99 8.91 15.38 -18.20
N THR A 100 9.90 14.58 -17.81
CA THR A 100 10.18 13.30 -18.47
C THR A 100 9.92 12.11 -17.55
N LYS A 101 9.82 10.93 -18.16
CA LYS A 101 9.78 9.66 -17.44
C LYS A 101 11.02 9.51 -16.55
N ASP A 102 12.21 9.80 -17.10
CA ASP A 102 13.48 9.63 -16.38
C ASP A 102 13.57 10.59 -15.18
N ASP A 103 13.03 11.81 -15.28
CA ASP A 103 12.90 12.72 -14.14
C ASP A 103 12.01 12.13 -13.05
N MET A 104 10.83 11.61 -13.41
CA MET A 104 9.91 11.02 -12.42
C MET A 104 10.51 9.77 -11.76
N LEU A 105 11.24 8.95 -12.52
CA LEU A 105 11.97 7.81 -11.96
C LEU A 105 13.07 8.26 -10.99
N LEU A 106 13.75 9.37 -11.28
CA LEU A 106 14.74 9.96 -10.38
C LEU A 106 14.08 10.48 -9.09
N VAL A 107 12.90 11.11 -9.17
CA VAL A 107 12.11 11.54 -8.01
C VAL A 107 11.66 10.34 -7.18
N ILE A 108 11.12 9.29 -7.80
CA ILE A 108 10.71 8.05 -7.10
C ILE A 108 11.92 7.41 -6.38
N LYS A 109 13.09 7.41 -7.03
CA LYS A 109 14.34 6.91 -6.43
C LYS A 109 14.78 7.77 -5.25
N ALA A 110 14.71 9.10 -5.36
CA ALA A 110 15.07 10.04 -4.30
C ALA A 110 14.11 9.96 -3.11
N PHE A 111 12.82 9.69 -3.35
CA PHE A 111 11.82 9.47 -2.30
C PHE A 111 12.13 8.23 -1.47
N GLY A 112 12.58 7.16 -2.13
CA GLY A 112 12.94 5.91 -1.48
C GLY A 112 11.74 5.16 -0.92
N LEU A 113 11.94 4.46 0.19
CA LEU A 113 10.88 3.77 0.94
C LEU A 113 10.65 4.53 2.26
N LYS A 114 9.40 4.95 2.51
CA LYS A 114 9.01 5.65 3.74
C LYS A 114 7.90 4.89 4.44
N MET A 115 7.95 4.86 5.77
CA MET A 115 6.98 4.14 6.59
C MET A 115 5.65 4.88 6.61
N TYR A 116 4.60 4.20 6.15
CA TYR A 116 3.23 4.68 6.21
C TYR A 116 2.52 4.13 7.44
N LEU A 117 1.92 4.99 8.26
CA LEU A 117 1.17 4.61 9.46
C LEU A 117 -0.33 4.77 9.20
N ILE A 118 -1.02 3.65 8.98
CA ILE A 118 -2.47 3.65 8.75
C ILE A 118 -3.18 4.25 9.98
N GLY A 119 -3.91 5.36 9.77
CA GLY A 119 -4.86 5.88 10.76
C GLY A 119 -4.29 6.76 11.86
N GLY A 120 -3.17 7.47 11.61
CA GLY A 120 -2.66 8.47 12.54
C GLY A 120 -2.22 7.87 13.88
N ARG A 121 -0.93 7.59 14.02
CA ARG A 121 -0.24 7.29 15.30
C ARG A 121 -0.50 5.91 15.95
N ALA A 122 -1.22 4.98 15.33
CA ALA A 122 -1.29 3.59 15.81
C ALA A 122 -0.18 2.72 15.19
N ALA A 123 0.95 2.60 15.89
CA ALA A 123 2.21 1.98 15.44
C ALA A 123 2.19 0.44 15.21
N LEU A 124 1.03 -0.19 15.07
CA LEU A 124 0.93 -1.67 15.07
C LEU A 124 1.06 -2.32 13.69
N LEU A 125 0.92 -1.59 12.58
CA LEU A 125 0.98 -2.15 11.21
C LEU A 125 1.59 -1.18 10.18
N GLY A 126 2.69 -0.49 10.54
CA GLY A 126 3.40 0.37 9.60
C GLY A 126 4.01 -0.44 8.44
N GLN A 127 3.77 -0.02 7.19
CA GLN A 127 4.38 -0.63 6.02
C GLN A 127 5.21 0.40 5.25
N ASN A 128 6.36 -0.01 4.75
CA ASN A 128 7.21 0.84 3.93
C ASN A 128 6.67 0.89 2.50
N HIS A 129 6.43 2.09 2.01
CA HIS A 129 5.92 2.36 0.68
C HIS A 129 6.83 3.35 -0.06
N ASN A 130 6.92 3.19 -1.38
CA ASN A 130 7.55 4.19 -2.24
C ASN A 130 6.57 5.32 -2.55
N LEU A 131 7.01 6.32 -3.33
CA LEU A 131 6.17 7.45 -3.73
C LEU A 131 4.82 7.02 -4.33
N ILE A 132 4.82 6.00 -5.19
CA ILE A 132 3.59 5.48 -5.81
C ILE A 132 2.62 4.92 -4.76
N GLY A 133 3.14 4.13 -3.82
CA GLY A 133 2.34 3.60 -2.72
C GLY A 133 1.76 4.72 -1.86
N TRP A 134 2.57 5.73 -1.53
CA TRP A 134 2.13 6.90 -0.77
C TRP A 134 1.02 7.68 -1.48
N LEU A 135 1.19 7.99 -2.78
CA LEU A 135 0.16 8.68 -3.57
C LEU A 135 -1.16 7.91 -3.56
N ARG A 136 -1.13 6.57 -3.65
CA ARG A 136 -2.32 5.72 -3.61
C ARG A 136 -3.02 5.70 -2.25
N PHE A 137 -2.30 5.93 -1.16
CA PHE A 137 -2.90 5.99 0.17
C PHE A 137 -3.47 7.37 0.48
N GLU A 138 -2.78 8.42 0.04
CA GLU A 138 -3.11 9.81 0.37
C GLU A 138 -4.11 10.45 -0.58
N LEU A 139 -4.15 10.03 -1.84
CA LEU A 139 -5.08 10.57 -2.83
C LEU A 139 -6.29 9.65 -3.00
N GLY A 140 -7.48 10.25 -2.99
CA GLY A 140 -8.71 9.57 -3.37
C GLY A 140 -8.78 9.29 -4.88
N ASP A 141 -9.80 8.52 -5.30
CA ASP A 141 -9.96 8.12 -6.70
C ASP A 141 -10.05 9.31 -7.66
N LYS A 142 -10.68 10.42 -7.22
CA LYS A 142 -10.83 11.64 -8.03
C LYS A 142 -9.50 12.36 -8.22
N GLU A 143 -8.68 12.38 -7.18
CA GLU A 143 -7.39 13.03 -7.13
C GLU A 143 -6.36 12.22 -7.94
N ILE A 144 -6.38 10.89 -7.79
CA ILE A 144 -5.60 9.96 -8.63
C ILE A 144 -5.93 10.17 -10.11
N ALA A 145 -7.22 10.30 -10.48
CA ALA A 145 -7.63 10.49 -11.87
C ALA A 145 -7.04 11.76 -12.51
N LYS A 146 -6.68 12.78 -11.73
CA LYS A 146 -6.04 14.01 -12.26
C LYS A 146 -4.58 13.79 -12.66
N ILE A 147 -3.84 12.98 -11.89
CA ILE A 147 -2.42 12.76 -12.14
C ILE A 147 -2.15 11.50 -12.99
N LYS A 148 -3.09 10.54 -13.00
CA LYS A 148 -2.95 9.26 -13.70
C LYS A 148 -2.57 9.40 -15.19
N PRO A 149 -3.17 10.30 -16.01
CA PRO A 149 -2.79 10.43 -17.42
C PRO A 149 -1.31 10.73 -17.62
N LYS A 150 -0.70 11.51 -16.71
CA LYS A 150 0.72 11.84 -16.77
C LYS A 150 1.59 10.63 -16.42
N PHE A 151 1.24 9.89 -15.38
CA PHE A 151 1.90 8.63 -15.01
C PHE A 151 1.79 7.56 -16.12
N ASP A 152 0.61 7.44 -16.74
CA ASP A 152 0.38 6.56 -17.88
C ASP A 152 1.27 6.95 -19.08
N SER A 153 1.43 8.25 -19.36
CA SER A 153 2.31 8.74 -20.43
C SER A 153 3.79 8.37 -20.21
N TRP A 154 4.20 8.21 -18.95
CA TRP A 154 5.54 7.75 -18.58
C TRP A 154 5.63 6.21 -18.48
N GLY A 155 4.50 5.50 -18.59
CA GLY A 155 4.42 4.06 -18.35
C GLY A 155 4.76 3.68 -16.92
N ILE A 156 4.45 4.55 -15.95
CA ILE A 156 4.63 4.30 -14.51
C ILE A 156 3.24 3.96 -13.95
N PRO A 157 3.03 2.77 -13.36
CA PRO A 157 1.71 2.40 -12.85
C PRO A 157 1.38 3.22 -11.60
N LEU A 158 0.20 3.84 -11.63
CA LEU A 158 -0.38 4.62 -10.54
C LEU A 158 -1.78 4.13 -10.22
#